data_AF-A0A655JRI9-F1
#
_entry.id   AF-A0A655JRI9-F1
#
_cell.length_a   1.000
_cell.length_b   1.000
_cell.length_c   1.000
_cell.angle_alpha   90.00
_cell.angle_beta   90.00
_cell.angle_gamma   90.00
#
_symmetry.space_group_name_H-M   'P 1'
#
loop_
_entity.id
_entity.type
_entity.pdbx_description
1 polymer ?
#
loop_
_entity_poly.entity_id
_entity_poly.type
_entity_poly.pdbx_seq_one_letter_code
_entity_poly.pdbx_strand_id
1 'polypeptide(L)'
;MRTAVDPLLCGIAAEWTRGAVKTVPPRWLPGPRELRAWTLAAGSPEADRYLLGLDPHAPDTHSPLASALMRVGIAPTLIGTRGTRPALRISGRRRLSRLVENVGEPPDGAEAWVQWPRT
;
A
#
# COMPACT_ATOMS: atom_id res chain seq x y z
N MET A 1 -10.91 -15.26 8.84
CA MET A 1 -12.08 -15.76 8.10
C MET A 1 -11.85 -15.48 6.60
N ARG A 2 -12.10 -16.44 5.71
CA ARG A 2 -12.13 -16.18 4.26
C ARG A 2 -13.59 -15.89 3.87
N THR A 3 -13.80 -14.94 2.95
CA THR A 3 -15.11 -14.76 2.32
C THR A 3 -15.42 -15.94 1.41
N ALA A 4 -16.70 -16.23 1.18
CA ALA A 4 -17.10 -17.15 0.12
C ALA A 4 -16.66 -16.61 -1.25
N VAL A 5 -16.59 -17.49 -2.25
CA VAL A 5 -16.35 -17.06 -3.63
C VAL A 5 -17.55 -16.25 -4.11
N ASP A 6 -17.30 -15.03 -4.56
CA ASP A 6 -18.31 -14.10 -5.06
C ASP A 6 -17.95 -13.69 -6.51
N PRO A 7 -18.84 -13.88 -7.50
CA PRO A 7 -18.61 -13.46 -8.88
C PRO A 7 -18.21 -11.99 -9.04
N LEU A 8 -18.64 -11.10 -8.14
CA LEU A 8 -18.28 -9.68 -8.14
C LEU A 8 -16.78 -9.45 -7.89
N LEU A 9 -16.10 -10.40 -7.24
CA LEU A 9 -14.66 -10.33 -6.97
C LEU A 9 -13.81 -10.97 -8.08
N CYS A 10 -14.41 -11.77 -8.98
CA CYS A 10 -13.69 -12.46 -10.05
C CYS A 10 -12.99 -11.48 -11.01
N GLY A 11 -13.63 -10.35 -11.33
CA GLY A 11 -13.01 -9.32 -12.18
C GLY A 11 -11.75 -8.75 -11.55
N ILE A 12 -11.83 -8.37 -10.27
CA ILE A 12 -10.68 -7.87 -9.52
C ILE A 12 -9.58 -8.95 -9.44
N ALA A 13 -9.94 -10.20 -9.16
CA ALA A 13 -8.98 -11.30 -9.11
C ALA A 13 -8.26 -11.49 -10.46
N ALA A 14 -8.98 -11.43 -11.58
CA ALA A 14 -8.40 -11.58 -12.91
C ALA A 14 -7.44 -10.44 -13.28
N GLU A 15 -7.74 -9.20 -12.87
CA GLU A 15 -6.84 -8.07 -13.12
C GLU A 15 -5.52 -8.16 -12.32
N TRP A 16 -5.59 -8.73 -11.12
CA TRP A 16 -4.47 -8.80 -10.17
C TRP A 16 -3.74 -10.15 -10.17
N THR A 17 -4.08 -11.07 -11.07
CA THR A 17 -3.41 -12.36 -11.18
C THR A 17 -3.04 -12.72 -12.61
N ARG A 18 -1.93 -13.45 -12.75
CA ARG A 18 -1.56 -14.18 -13.97
C ARG A 18 -1.37 -15.64 -13.60
N GLY A 19 -2.39 -16.44 -13.87
CA GLY A 19 -2.46 -17.80 -13.33
C GLY A 19 -2.51 -17.75 -11.80
N ALA A 20 -1.56 -18.42 -11.13
CA ALA A 20 -1.48 -18.44 -9.67
C ALA A 20 -0.63 -17.30 -9.06
N VAL A 21 -0.06 -16.42 -9.88
CA VAL A 21 0.89 -15.38 -9.42
C VAL A 21 0.18 -14.03 -9.30
N LYS A 22 0.44 -13.30 -8.21
CA LYS A 22 -0.03 -11.92 -8.03
C LYS A 22 0.71 -10.97 -8.98
N THR A 23 -0.02 -10.13 -9.67
CA THR A 23 0.49 -9.11 -10.59
C THR A 23 -0.13 -7.76 -10.28
N VAL A 24 0.47 -6.68 -10.80
CA VAL A 24 -0.12 -5.33 -10.74
C VAL A 24 -0.76 -5.03 -12.10
N PRO A 25 -2.04 -4.60 -12.16
CA PRO A 25 -2.67 -4.28 -13.42
C PRO A 25 -1.91 -3.16 -14.16
N PRO A 26 -1.79 -3.22 -15.50
CA PRO A 26 -1.09 -2.19 -16.25
C PRO A 26 -1.71 -0.82 -16.02
N ARG A 27 -0.87 0.18 -15.73
CA ARG A 27 -1.27 1.58 -15.46
C ARG A 27 -2.16 1.76 -14.22
N TRP A 28 -2.29 0.76 -13.35
CA TRP A 28 -2.99 0.94 -12.08
C TRP A 28 -2.33 2.05 -11.26
N LEU A 29 -3.15 2.91 -10.68
CA LEU A 29 -2.75 3.97 -9.76
C LEU A 29 -3.64 3.88 -8.52
N PRO A 30 -3.07 3.93 -7.30
CA PRO A 30 -3.87 3.90 -6.10
C PRO A 30 -4.58 5.24 -5.91
N GLY A 31 -5.90 5.21 -5.74
CA GLY A 31 -6.69 6.36 -5.29
C GLY A 31 -6.77 6.41 -3.76
N PRO A 32 -7.55 7.36 -3.21
CA PRO A 32 -7.75 7.50 -1.77
C PRO A 32 -8.18 6.21 -1.07
N ARG A 33 -9.10 5.45 -1.67
CA ARG A 33 -9.63 4.20 -1.08
C ARG A 33 -8.58 3.11 -1.05
N GLU A 34 -7.82 2.94 -2.13
CA GLU A 34 -6.75 1.95 -2.23
C GLU A 34 -5.61 2.28 -1.27
N LEU A 35 -5.22 3.55 -1.15
CA LEU A 35 -4.21 4.00 -0.18
C LEU A 35 -4.67 3.78 1.27
N ARG A 36 -5.94 4.08 1.57
CA ARG A 36 -6.51 3.83 2.90
C ARG A 36 -6.52 2.33 3.22
N ALA A 37 -6.96 1.49 2.28
CA ALA A 37 -6.96 0.04 2.46
C ALA A 37 -5.54 -0.52 2.68
N TRP A 38 -4.57 -0.02 1.92
CA TRP A 38 -3.16 -0.42 2.07
C TRP A 38 -2.59 0.01 3.44
N THR A 39 -2.89 1.23 3.86
CA THR A 39 -2.53 1.77 5.19
C THR A 39 -3.11 0.90 6.31
N LEU A 40 -4.39 0.53 6.21
CA LEU A 40 -5.03 -0.35 7.19
C LEU A 40 -4.44 -1.76 7.21
N ALA A 41 -4.12 -2.32 6.04
CA ALA A 41 -3.69 -3.71 5.92
C ALA A 41 -2.20 -3.91 6.24
N ALA A 42 -1.36 -2.94 5.91
CA ALA A 42 0.11 -3.09 5.97
C ALA A 42 0.85 -1.77 6.24
N GLY A 43 0.15 -0.74 6.73
CA GLY A 43 0.76 0.52 7.14
C GLY A 43 1.43 0.41 8.51
N SER A 44 2.58 1.07 8.68
CA SER A 44 3.17 1.25 10.01
C SER A 44 4.02 2.52 10.10
N PRO A 45 3.96 3.24 11.24
CA PRO A 45 4.83 4.38 11.47
C PRO A 45 6.28 3.91 11.74
N GLU A 46 7.26 4.65 11.22
CA GLU A 46 8.69 4.46 11.49
C GLU A 46 9.30 5.84 11.81
N ALA A 47 9.31 6.24 13.07
CA ALA A 47 9.78 7.56 13.53
C ALA A 47 9.19 8.72 12.70
N ASP A 48 10.01 9.40 11.88
CA ASP A 48 9.62 10.51 11.00
C ASP A 48 9.14 10.05 9.60
N ARG A 49 8.76 8.77 9.48
CA ARG A 49 8.49 8.08 8.21
C ARG A 49 7.27 7.20 8.35
N TYR A 50 6.78 6.76 7.20
CA TYR A 50 5.69 5.80 7.13
C TYR A 50 6.05 4.66 6.18
N LEU A 51 5.71 3.44 6.57
CA LEU A 51 5.92 2.24 5.76
C LEU A 51 4.59 1.75 5.22
N LEU A 52 4.56 1.43 3.93
CA LEU A 52 3.52 0.62 3.31
C LEU A 52 4.11 -0.75 2.95
N GLY A 53 3.71 -1.79 3.68
CA GLY A 53 4.22 -3.14 3.50
C GLY A 53 3.86 -3.73 2.13
N LEU A 54 4.76 -4.55 1.59
CA LEU A 54 4.60 -5.26 0.33
C LEU A 54 4.51 -6.76 0.59
N ASP A 55 3.99 -7.50 -0.39
CA ASP A 55 3.91 -8.96 -0.30
C ASP A 55 5.29 -9.59 -0.52
N PRO A 56 5.88 -10.29 0.47
CA PRO A 56 7.17 -10.97 0.31
C PRO A 56 7.14 -12.12 -0.69
N HIS A 57 5.96 -12.67 -0.99
CA HIS A 57 5.79 -13.77 -1.94
C HIS A 57 5.50 -13.31 -3.37
N ALA A 58 5.41 -11.99 -3.61
CA ALA A 58 5.17 -11.42 -4.93
C ALA A 58 6.18 -10.30 -5.27
N PRO A 59 7.49 -10.59 -5.31
CA PRO A 59 8.55 -9.59 -5.52
C PRO A 59 8.40 -8.80 -6.83
N ASP A 60 7.85 -9.42 -7.88
CA ASP A 60 7.60 -8.77 -9.17
C ASP A 60 6.58 -7.62 -9.09
N THR A 61 5.81 -7.54 -8.00
CA THR A 61 4.86 -6.44 -7.77
C THR A 61 5.50 -5.20 -7.15
N HIS A 62 6.69 -5.33 -6.54
CA HIS A 62 7.26 -4.27 -5.70
C HIS A 62 7.60 -3.00 -6.50
N SER A 63 8.31 -3.15 -7.62
CA SER A 63 8.70 -2.01 -8.47
C SER A 63 7.50 -1.35 -9.19
N PRO A 64 6.53 -2.10 -9.75
CA PRO A 64 5.30 -1.51 -10.27
C PRO A 64 4.49 -0.74 -9.22
N LEU A 65 4.36 -1.25 -8.00
CA LEU A 65 3.67 -0.54 -6.91
C LEU A 65 4.41 0.74 -6.48
N ALA A 66 5.75 0.70 -6.40
CA ALA A 66 6.55 1.90 -6.14
C ALA A 66 6.35 2.96 -7.23
N SER A 67 6.37 2.54 -8.49
CA SER A 67 6.14 3.42 -9.64
C SER A 67 4.73 4.03 -9.63
N ALA A 68 3.72 3.26 -9.21
CA ALA A 68 2.36 3.75 -9.08
C ALA A 68 2.24 4.86 -8.01
N LEU A 69 2.90 4.69 -6.86
CA LEU A 69 2.98 5.75 -5.83
C LEU A 69 3.66 7.02 -6.36
N MET A 70 4.77 6.88 -7.08
CA MET A 70 5.47 8.03 -7.67
C MET A 70 4.55 8.83 -8.60
N ARG A 71 3.73 8.14 -9.40
CA ARG A 71 2.79 8.76 -10.34
C ARG A 71 1.63 9.50 -9.66
N VAL A 72 1.27 9.13 -8.43
CA VAL A 72 0.30 9.90 -7.61
C VAL A 72 0.98 10.92 -6.69
N GLY A 73 2.27 11.19 -6.91
CA GLY A 73 3.02 12.27 -6.24
C GLY A 73 3.67 11.89 -4.91
N ILE A 74 3.69 10.62 -4.55
CA ILE A 74 4.31 10.10 -3.32
C ILE A 74 5.53 9.29 -3.75
N ALA A 75 6.75 9.83 -3.64
CA ALA A 75 7.95 9.08 -4.04
C ALA A 75 8.49 8.22 -2.87
N PRO A 76 8.33 6.89 -2.89
CA PRO A 76 8.81 6.03 -1.82
C PRO A 76 10.27 5.58 -2.05
N THR A 77 10.89 5.03 -1.01
CA THR A 77 12.08 4.19 -1.13
C THR A 77 11.68 2.74 -0.90
N LEU A 78 11.96 1.86 -1.86
CA LEU A 78 11.76 0.42 -1.69
C LEU A 78 12.84 -0.13 -0.74
N ILE A 79 12.43 -0.80 0.33
CA ILE A 79 13.31 -1.38 1.36
C ILE A 79 12.96 -2.85 1.61
N GLY A 80 13.86 -3.59 2.27
CA GLY A 80 13.57 -4.93 2.76
C GLY A 80 13.37 -6.01 1.69
N THR A 81 13.73 -5.74 0.43
CA THR A 81 13.50 -6.64 -0.73
C THR A 81 14.23 -7.98 -0.64
N ARG A 82 15.26 -8.08 0.21
CA ARG A 82 15.99 -9.32 0.48
C ARG A 82 15.52 -10.05 1.75
N GLY A 83 14.54 -9.49 2.47
CA GLY A 83 14.04 -10.02 3.74
C GLY A 83 12.56 -10.38 3.67
N THR A 84 11.98 -10.70 4.83
CA THR A 84 10.57 -11.13 4.96
C THR A 84 9.57 -9.97 5.02
N ARG A 85 10.06 -8.73 5.06
CA ARG A 85 9.25 -7.51 5.24
C ARG A 85 9.63 -6.45 4.21
N PRO A 86 9.43 -6.69 2.91
CA PRO A 86 9.59 -5.64 1.91
C PRO A 86 8.55 -4.54 2.15
N ALA A 87 8.94 -3.28 1.95
CA ALA A 87 8.05 -2.14 2.16
C ALA A 87 8.45 -0.95 1.29
N LEU A 88 7.48 -0.05 1.09
CA LEU A 88 7.68 1.27 0.53
C LEU A 88 7.76 2.27 1.68
N ARG A 89 8.95 2.83 1.88
CA ARG A 89 9.21 3.83 2.91
C ARG A 89 8.98 5.23 2.36
N ILE A 90 8.08 5.96 2.99
CA ILE A 90 7.71 7.33 2.66
C ILE A 90 8.35 8.23 3.71
N SER A 91 9.20 9.15 3.27
CA SER A 91 9.95 10.05 4.15
C SER A 91 9.87 11.48 3.67
N GLY A 92 9.93 12.44 4.60
CA GLY A 92 9.91 13.85 4.30
C GLY A 92 8.50 14.42 4.20
N ARG A 93 8.34 15.61 4.78
CA ARG A 93 7.07 16.28 5.05
C ARG A 93 6.12 16.32 3.86
N ARG A 94 6.56 16.81 2.69
CA ARG A 94 5.69 16.92 1.49
C ARG A 94 5.06 15.58 1.08
N ARG A 95 5.81 14.48 1.16
CA ARG A 95 5.31 13.15 0.75
C ARG A 95 4.39 12.55 1.80
N LEU A 96 4.68 12.76 3.08
CA LEU A 96 3.80 12.38 4.17
C LEU A 96 2.49 13.17 4.16
N SER A 97 2.53 14.48 3.91
CA SER A 97 1.32 15.30 3.76
C SER A 97 0.44 14.77 2.63
N ARG A 98 1.02 14.46 1.47
CA ARG A 98 0.28 13.85 0.35
C ARG A 98 -0.33 12.50 0.71
N LEU A 99 0.37 11.67 1.47
CA LEU A 99 -0.19 10.40 1.96
C LEU A 99 -1.39 10.67 2.87
N VAL A 100 -1.24 11.53 3.88
CA VAL A 100 -2.31 11.89 4.84
C VAL A 100 -3.53 12.46 4.12
N GLU A 101 -3.32 13.38 3.18
CA GLU A 101 -4.40 13.94 2.35
C GLU A 101 -5.20 12.86 1.61
N ASN A 102 -4.53 11.81 1.10
CA ASN A 102 -5.19 10.73 0.38
C ASN A 102 -5.84 9.70 1.30
N VAL A 103 -5.20 9.36 2.42
CA VAL A 103 -5.74 8.33 3.32
C VAL A 103 -6.88 8.86 4.19
N GLY A 104 -6.92 10.17 4.45
CA GLY A 104 -7.88 10.84 5.32
C GLY A 104 -7.62 10.60 6.80
N GLU A 105 -8.61 10.92 7.64
CA GLU A 105 -8.52 10.75 9.10
C GLU A 105 -8.44 9.29 9.54
N PRO A 106 -7.74 8.97 10.64
CA PRO A 106 -7.72 7.61 11.17
C PRO A 106 -9.14 7.13 11.52
N PRO A 107 -9.39 5.81 11.47
CA PRO A 107 -10.55 5.23 12.15
C PRO A 107 -10.57 5.59 13.64
N ASP A 108 -11.74 5.50 14.26
CA ASP A 108 -11.88 5.75 15.69
C ASP A 108 -11.01 4.82 16.54
N GLY A 109 -10.47 5.36 17.64
CA GLY A 109 -9.68 4.62 18.63
C GLY A 109 -8.21 5.04 18.69
N ALA A 110 -7.64 4.96 19.90
CA ALA A 110 -6.28 5.41 20.16
C ALA A 110 -5.21 4.57 19.42
N GLU A 111 -5.45 3.28 19.23
CA GLU A 111 -4.51 2.40 18.51
C GLU A 111 -4.45 2.75 17.02
N ALA A 112 -5.62 2.94 16.40
CA ALA A 112 -5.71 3.38 15.00
C ALA A 112 -5.01 4.73 14.83
N TRP A 113 -5.20 5.65 15.78
CA TRP A 113 -4.47 6.91 15.79
C TRP A 113 -2.96 6.66 15.72
N VAL A 114 -2.37 5.89 16.66
CA VAL A 114 -0.92 5.63 16.75
C VAL A 114 -0.34 5.00 15.48
N GLN A 115 -1.10 4.14 14.79
CA GLN A 115 -0.65 3.47 13.57
C GLN A 115 -0.84 4.29 12.28
N TRP A 116 -1.58 5.41 12.34
CA TRP A 116 -1.91 6.21 11.17
C TRP A 116 -0.74 7.07 10.68
N PRO A 117 -0.61 7.34 9.36
CA PRO A 117 0.39 8.29 8.87
C PRO A 117 0.11 9.70 9.38
N ARG A 118 1.19 10.44 9.65
CA ARG A 118 1.15 11.82 10.17
C ARG A 118 2.29 12.65 9.59
N THR A 119 2.20 13.96 9.73
CA THR A 119 3.18 14.95 9.26
C THR A 119 3.93 15.62 10.38
#